data_AF-A0A523IWQ3-F1
#
_entry.id   AF-A0A523IWQ3-F1
#
_cell.length_a   1.000
_cell.length_b   1.000
_cell.length_c   1.000
_cell.angle_alpha   90.00
_cell.angle_beta   90.00
_cell.angle_gamma   90.00
#
_symmetry.space_group_name_H-M   'P 1'
#
loop_
_entity.id
_entity.type
_entity.pdbx_description
1 polymer ?
#
loop_
_entity_poly.entity_id
_entity_poly.type
_entity_poly.pdbx_seq_one_letter_code
_entity_poly.pdbx_strand_id
1 'polypeptide(L)'
;MSTVRELFLSSVKNFPDKTAVVEDNKRISYRELGFMVDSFSSFLTSMGINKGDTVAILLPNSIEFVVAFFSIASLGAVSVPVSTAFKKEEIAFYVNHSSAKLVITQEKLKPIAEEAVSDNNSSVVVVKGVNPEWIFTTADTNSLPKVSIEPDNEAIYLYSTGSTGKPKRVSRTHLNLVALADNHTETVGWTEEDKILFTIPISHTYGFGNFISSIKVGASIVVLGDFNRNKILELLEEESITVFPAVPIMLDVLAKTFLPEPKFILSQARYISRSALA
;
A
#
# COMPACT_ATOMS: atom_id res chain seq x y z
N MET A 1 -20.81 10.56 -3.51
CA MET A 1 -20.08 9.30 -3.23
C MET A 1 -18.80 9.36 -4.03
N SER A 2 -17.65 9.17 -3.39
CA SER A 2 -16.34 9.33 -4.03
C SER A 2 -15.65 8.00 -4.30
N THR A 3 -14.70 8.02 -5.22
CA THR A 3 -13.81 6.92 -5.55
C THR A 3 -12.47 7.03 -4.81
N VAL A 4 -11.67 5.96 -4.82
CA VAL A 4 -10.29 5.98 -4.28
C VAL A 4 -9.43 7.01 -5.02
N ARG A 5 -9.62 7.15 -6.35
CA ARG A 5 -8.94 8.15 -7.16
C ARG A 5 -9.27 9.57 -6.69
N GLU A 6 -10.55 9.87 -6.48
CA GLU A 6 -10.97 11.20 -6.01
C GLU A 6 -10.47 11.50 -4.59
N LEU A 7 -10.49 10.50 -3.70
CA LEU A 7 -9.91 10.60 -2.36
C LEU A 7 -8.42 10.96 -2.45
N PHE A 8 -7.65 10.24 -3.24
CA PHE A 8 -6.22 10.49 -3.43
C PHE A 8 -5.95 11.87 -4.04
N LEU A 9 -6.64 12.23 -5.13
CA LEU A 9 -6.47 13.52 -5.80
C LEU A 9 -6.87 14.70 -4.91
N SER A 10 -7.85 14.52 -4.01
CA SER A 10 -8.18 15.53 -3.01
C SER A 10 -6.99 15.80 -2.07
N SER A 11 -6.31 14.76 -1.60
CA SER A 11 -5.13 14.91 -0.74
C SER A 11 -3.95 15.53 -1.49
N VAL A 12 -3.71 15.12 -2.74
CA VAL A 12 -2.69 15.73 -3.61
C VAL A 12 -2.94 17.22 -3.81
N LYS A 13 -4.21 17.61 -4.01
CA LYS A 13 -4.59 19.01 -4.19
C LYS A 13 -4.46 19.83 -2.91
N ASN A 14 -4.86 19.27 -1.77
CA ASN A 14 -4.95 20.00 -0.51
C ASN A 14 -3.59 20.10 0.22
N PHE A 15 -2.72 19.11 0.06
CA PHE A 15 -1.44 19.00 0.78
C PHE A 15 -0.24 18.77 -0.14
N PRO A 16 -0.12 19.46 -1.28
CA PRO A 16 0.81 19.09 -2.35
C PRO A 16 2.27 19.03 -1.90
N ASP A 17 2.69 19.96 -1.03
CA ASP A 17 4.09 20.09 -0.61
C ASP A 17 4.36 19.36 0.72
N LYS A 18 3.35 18.71 1.31
CA LYS A 18 3.49 17.89 2.50
C LYS A 18 4.09 16.53 2.11
N THR A 19 4.96 16.00 2.97
CA THR A 19 5.49 14.65 2.80
C THR A 19 4.36 13.62 2.86
N ALA A 20 4.22 12.82 1.80
CA ALA A 20 3.24 11.74 1.72
C ALA A 20 3.84 10.41 2.20
N VAL A 21 5.03 10.06 1.72
CA VAL A 21 5.68 8.78 2.05
C VAL A 21 7.15 9.00 2.39
N VAL A 22 7.62 8.29 3.42
CA VAL A 22 9.02 8.23 3.85
C VAL A 22 9.47 6.77 3.77
N GLU A 23 10.57 6.52 3.08
CA GLU A 23 11.24 5.22 2.99
C GLU A 23 12.75 5.44 3.17
N ASP A 24 13.28 4.98 4.30
CA ASP A 24 14.65 5.29 4.72
C ASP A 24 14.93 6.81 4.62
N ASN A 25 15.92 7.21 3.82
CA ASN A 25 16.28 8.62 3.62
C ASN A 25 15.45 9.33 2.53
N LYS A 26 14.56 8.60 1.84
CA LYS A 26 13.74 9.16 0.77
C LYS A 26 12.47 9.75 1.36
N ARG A 27 12.11 10.94 0.89
CA ARG A 27 10.86 11.61 1.23
C ARG A 27 10.20 12.03 -0.07
N ILE A 28 8.97 11.60 -0.28
CA ILE A 28 8.16 12.06 -1.42
C ILE A 28 7.01 12.89 -0.90
N SER A 29 6.80 14.05 -1.51
CA SER A 29 5.63 14.90 -1.30
C SER A 29 4.39 14.31 -1.96
N TYR A 30 3.20 14.76 -1.57
CA TYR A 30 1.96 14.39 -2.24
C TYR A 30 1.95 14.80 -3.73
N ARG A 31 2.58 15.92 -4.08
CA ARG A 31 2.75 16.37 -5.47
C ARG A 31 3.61 15.38 -6.26
N GLU A 32 4.76 14.97 -5.74
CA GLU A 32 5.63 13.98 -6.37
C GLU A 32 4.94 12.62 -6.48
N LEU A 33 4.23 12.20 -5.42
CA LEU A 33 3.43 10.97 -5.45
C LEU A 33 2.35 11.03 -6.55
N GLY A 34 1.67 12.17 -6.70
CA GLY A 34 0.71 12.40 -7.80
C GLY A 34 1.34 12.20 -9.17
N PHE A 35 2.51 12.80 -9.43
CA PHE A 35 3.24 12.63 -10.69
C PHE A 35 3.69 11.18 -10.92
N MET A 36 4.17 10.49 -9.89
CA MET A 36 4.55 9.07 -9.97
C MET A 36 3.35 8.19 -10.30
N VAL A 37 2.20 8.43 -9.65
CA VAL A 37 0.95 7.70 -9.87
C VAL A 37 0.43 7.91 -11.30
N ASP A 38 0.46 9.14 -11.80
CA ASP A 38 0.06 9.47 -13.16
C ASP A 38 0.95 8.77 -14.20
N SER A 39 2.27 8.89 -14.03
CA SER A 39 3.28 8.26 -14.89
C SER A 39 3.11 6.74 -14.95
N PHE A 40 2.97 6.10 -13.79
CA PHE A 40 2.83 4.64 -13.73
C PHE A 40 1.46 4.16 -14.22
N SER A 41 0.39 4.96 -14.08
CA SER A 41 -0.92 4.66 -14.68
C SER A 41 -0.86 4.64 -16.21
N SER A 42 -0.13 5.59 -16.82
CA SER A 42 0.10 5.61 -18.27
C SER A 42 0.90 4.40 -18.74
N PHE A 43 1.93 4.00 -17.98
CA PHE A 43 2.67 2.77 -18.25
C PHE A 43 1.75 1.53 -18.19
N LEU A 44 0.94 1.38 -17.14
CA LEU A 44 -0.01 0.27 -17.02
C LEU A 44 -1.03 0.26 -18.17
N THR A 45 -1.48 1.42 -18.61
CA THR A 45 -2.35 1.56 -19.80
C THR A 45 -1.63 1.07 -21.06
N SER A 46 -0.35 1.39 -21.24
CA SER A 46 0.48 0.91 -22.36
C SER A 46 0.69 -0.60 -22.35
N MET A 47 0.66 -1.20 -21.16
CA MET A 47 0.66 -2.66 -20.95
C MET A 47 -0.73 -3.28 -21.15
N GLY A 48 -1.73 -2.48 -21.53
CA GLY A 48 -3.09 -2.92 -21.83
C GLY A 48 -3.95 -3.16 -20.59
N ILE A 49 -3.62 -2.60 -19.42
CA ILE A 49 -4.48 -2.64 -18.23
C ILE A 49 -5.65 -1.68 -18.42
N ASN A 50 -6.87 -2.19 -18.25
CA ASN A 50 -8.11 -1.43 -18.36
C ASN A 50 -8.93 -1.49 -17.06
N LYS A 51 -10.00 -0.68 -17.00
CA LYS A 51 -11.01 -0.76 -15.94
C LYS A 51 -11.50 -2.20 -15.75
N GLY A 52 -11.51 -2.67 -14.52
CA GLY A 52 -11.93 -4.03 -14.14
C GLY A 52 -10.87 -5.12 -14.31
N ASP A 53 -9.75 -4.87 -15.01
CA ASP A 53 -8.63 -5.81 -15.03
C ASP A 53 -8.04 -5.95 -13.63
N THR A 54 -7.57 -7.15 -13.28
CA THR A 54 -6.94 -7.42 -11.99
C THR A 54 -5.42 -7.36 -12.12
N VAL A 55 -4.76 -6.72 -11.16
CA VAL A 55 -3.30 -6.55 -11.12
C VAL A 55 -2.79 -6.95 -9.75
N ALA A 56 -1.88 -7.92 -9.70
CA ALA A 56 -1.25 -8.35 -8.46
C ALA A 56 -0.09 -7.43 -8.07
N ILE A 57 -0.02 -7.08 -6.79
CA ILE A 57 1.07 -6.27 -6.23
C ILE A 57 1.88 -7.17 -5.28
N LEU A 58 3.03 -7.63 -5.73
CA LEU A 58 3.98 -8.43 -4.97
C LEU A 58 5.17 -7.55 -4.56
N LEU A 59 4.90 -6.60 -3.68
CA LEU A 59 5.87 -5.64 -3.16
C LEU A 59 5.80 -5.61 -1.63
N PRO A 60 6.92 -5.37 -0.93
CA PRO A 60 6.90 -5.08 0.49
C PRO A 60 6.21 -3.72 0.74
N ASN A 61 6.13 -3.29 2.00
CA ASN A 61 5.76 -1.91 2.30
C ASN A 61 6.87 -1.00 1.75
N SER A 62 6.59 -0.31 0.65
CA SER A 62 7.55 0.53 -0.05
C SER A 62 6.84 1.69 -0.75
N ILE A 63 7.60 2.68 -1.22
CA ILE A 63 7.05 3.75 -2.05
C ILE A 63 6.38 3.19 -3.32
N GLU A 64 6.99 2.17 -3.92
CA GLU A 64 6.48 1.53 -5.12
C GLU A 64 5.14 0.84 -4.90
N PHE A 65 4.91 0.25 -3.71
CA PHE A 65 3.60 -0.31 -3.37
C PHE A 65 2.53 0.78 -3.42
N VAL A 66 2.81 1.94 -2.80
CA VAL A 66 1.87 3.07 -2.74
C VAL A 66 1.56 3.59 -4.14
N VAL A 67 2.59 3.79 -4.96
CA VAL A 67 2.45 4.22 -6.37
C VAL A 67 1.63 3.19 -7.15
N ALA A 68 1.98 1.91 -7.07
CA ALA A 68 1.29 0.85 -7.80
C ALA A 68 -0.20 0.78 -7.46
N PHE A 69 -0.55 0.81 -6.17
CA PHE A 69 -1.94 0.77 -5.74
C PHE A 69 -2.75 1.95 -6.30
N PHE A 70 -2.26 3.18 -6.15
CA PHE A 70 -2.99 4.36 -6.62
C PHE A 70 -3.04 4.46 -8.14
N SER A 71 -2.04 3.95 -8.87
CA SER A 71 -2.09 3.87 -10.32
C SER A 71 -3.15 2.88 -10.80
N ILE A 72 -3.21 1.68 -10.22
CA ILE A 72 -4.23 0.67 -10.52
C ILE A 72 -5.63 1.24 -10.24
N ALA A 73 -5.80 1.86 -9.06
CA ALA A 73 -7.07 2.48 -8.68
C ALA A 73 -7.47 3.64 -9.61
N SER A 74 -6.50 4.40 -10.15
CA SER A 74 -6.74 5.50 -11.07
C SER A 74 -7.19 5.06 -12.47
N LEU A 75 -6.91 3.81 -12.83
CA LEU A 75 -7.41 3.15 -14.04
C LEU A 75 -8.76 2.44 -13.82
N GLY A 76 -9.29 2.43 -12.59
CA GLY A 76 -10.47 1.64 -12.23
C GLY A 76 -10.22 0.13 -12.32
N ALA A 77 -8.95 -0.29 -12.28
CA ALA A 77 -8.53 -1.68 -12.22
C ALA A 77 -8.55 -2.16 -10.75
N VAL A 78 -8.51 -3.48 -10.56
CA VAL A 78 -8.62 -4.11 -9.25
C VAL A 78 -7.24 -4.54 -8.76
N SER A 79 -6.82 -3.99 -7.62
CA SER A 79 -5.55 -4.39 -6.99
C SER A 79 -5.68 -5.73 -6.26
N VAL A 80 -4.64 -6.54 -6.33
CA VAL A 80 -4.53 -7.81 -5.58
C VAL A 80 -3.20 -7.81 -4.82
N PRO A 81 -3.12 -7.20 -3.63
CA PRO A 81 -1.89 -7.24 -2.85
C PRO A 81 -1.57 -8.67 -2.41
N VAL A 82 -0.34 -9.10 -2.64
CA VAL A 82 0.15 -10.43 -2.28
C VAL A 82 1.32 -10.27 -1.31
N SER A 83 1.34 -11.08 -0.25
CA SER A 83 2.42 -11.05 0.73
C SER A 83 3.73 -11.53 0.10
N THR A 84 4.81 -10.78 0.32
CA THR A 84 6.17 -11.16 -0.07
C THR A 84 6.74 -12.30 0.76
N ALA A 85 6.10 -12.64 1.89
CA ALA A 85 6.47 -13.78 2.74
C ALA A 85 5.93 -15.12 2.21
N PHE A 86 5.06 -15.09 1.20
CA PHE A 86 4.50 -16.31 0.61
C PHE A 86 5.50 -17.01 -0.29
N LYS A 87 5.39 -18.34 -0.32
CA LYS A 87 6.11 -19.19 -1.27
C LYS A 87 5.45 -19.13 -2.64
N LYS A 88 6.14 -19.68 -3.64
CA LYS A 88 5.72 -19.71 -5.03
C LYS A 88 4.29 -20.24 -5.19
N GLU A 89 3.96 -21.38 -4.57
CA GLU A 89 2.66 -22.04 -4.74
C GLU A 89 1.52 -21.17 -4.18
N GLU A 90 1.78 -20.47 -3.09
CA GLU A 90 0.84 -19.54 -2.49
C GLU A 90 0.65 -18.32 -3.41
N ILE A 91 1.73 -17.70 -3.88
CA ILE A 91 1.66 -16.56 -4.83
C ILE A 91 0.89 -16.97 -6.09
N ALA A 92 1.21 -18.13 -6.67
CA ALA A 92 0.54 -18.67 -7.85
C ALA A 92 -0.97 -18.84 -7.60
N PHE A 93 -1.36 -19.32 -6.41
CA PHE A 93 -2.77 -19.40 -6.04
C PHE A 93 -3.45 -18.02 -6.08
N TYR A 94 -2.85 -16.98 -5.48
CA TYR A 94 -3.45 -15.63 -5.48
C TYR A 94 -3.57 -15.04 -6.89
N VAL A 95 -2.51 -15.17 -7.69
CA VAL A 95 -2.49 -14.67 -9.08
C VAL A 95 -3.55 -15.38 -9.92
N ASN A 96 -3.58 -16.72 -9.89
CA ASN A 96 -4.54 -17.52 -10.65
C ASN A 96 -5.99 -17.29 -10.20
N HIS A 97 -6.24 -17.32 -8.89
CA HIS A 97 -7.59 -17.18 -8.33
C HIS A 97 -8.18 -15.77 -8.54
N SER A 98 -7.32 -14.76 -8.64
CA SER A 98 -7.74 -13.39 -9.00
C SER A 98 -7.78 -13.14 -10.51
N SER A 99 -7.31 -14.09 -11.32
CA SER A 99 -7.12 -13.93 -12.76
C SER A 99 -6.28 -12.69 -13.10
N ALA A 100 -5.29 -12.37 -12.24
CA ALA A 100 -4.45 -11.19 -12.41
C ALA A 100 -3.75 -11.23 -13.77
N LYS A 101 -3.90 -10.16 -14.55
CA LYS A 101 -3.30 -10.02 -15.89
C LYS A 101 -1.81 -9.66 -15.81
N LEU A 102 -1.42 -9.04 -14.71
CA LEU A 102 -0.09 -8.48 -14.49
C LEU A 102 0.30 -8.67 -13.03
N VAL A 103 1.57 -8.98 -12.78
CA VAL A 103 2.20 -8.99 -11.45
C VAL A 103 3.25 -7.90 -11.41
N ILE A 104 3.07 -6.93 -10.51
CA ILE A 104 4.06 -5.89 -10.22
C ILE A 104 4.94 -6.39 -9.07
N THR A 105 6.25 -6.39 -9.28
CA THR A 105 7.23 -6.91 -8.32
C THR A 105 8.53 -6.10 -8.36
N GLN A 106 9.48 -6.45 -7.50
CA GLN A 106 10.83 -5.86 -7.46
C GLN A 106 11.88 -6.91 -7.87
N GLU A 107 13.10 -6.46 -8.21
CA GLU A 107 14.16 -7.33 -8.76
C GLU A 107 14.41 -8.58 -7.88
N LYS A 108 14.49 -8.40 -6.56
CA LYS A 108 14.70 -9.49 -5.59
C LYS A 108 13.60 -10.57 -5.62
N LEU A 109 12.38 -10.19 -6.01
CA LEU A 109 11.20 -11.06 -6.04
C LEU A 109 10.82 -11.47 -7.48
N LYS A 110 11.58 -11.01 -8.49
CA LYS A 110 11.33 -11.37 -9.89
C LYS A 110 11.36 -12.88 -10.12
N PRO A 111 12.36 -13.66 -9.63
CA PRO A 111 12.41 -15.09 -9.92
C PRO A 111 11.18 -15.84 -9.42
N ILE A 112 10.75 -15.57 -8.18
CA ILE A 112 9.57 -16.21 -7.61
C ILE A 112 8.26 -15.74 -8.27
N ALA A 113 8.21 -14.49 -8.74
CA ALA A 113 7.06 -13.98 -9.49
C ALA A 113 6.93 -14.67 -10.86
N GLU A 114 8.03 -14.76 -11.63
CA GLU A 114 8.07 -15.46 -12.92
C GLU A 114 7.71 -16.94 -12.77
N GLU A 115 8.22 -17.58 -11.72
CA GLU A 115 7.90 -18.98 -11.43
C GLU A 115 6.43 -19.16 -11.02
N ALA A 116 5.84 -18.21 -10.29
CA ALA A 116 4.44 -18.27 -9.86
C ALA A 116 3.43 -18.07 -11.02
N VAL A 117 3.87 -17.45 -12.12
CA VAL A 117 3.04 -17.21 -13.31
C VAL A 117 3.36 -18.16 -14.47
N SER A 118 4.29 -19.12 -14.29
CA SER A 118 4.74 -20.00 -15.37
C SER A 118 3.62 -20.75 -16.08
N ASP A 119 2.53 -21.03 -15.37
CA ASP A 119 1.40 -21.83 -15.82
C ASP A 119 0.19 -20.98 -16.24
N ASN A 120 0.35 -19.65 -16.33
CA ASN A 120 -0.70 -18.72 -16.76
C ASN A 120 -0.16 -17.64 -17.71
N ASN A 121 -1.05 -16.81 -18.26
CA ASN A 121 -0.68 -15.76 -19.22
C ASN A 121 -0.39 -14.39 -18.57
N SER A 122 -0.09 -14.36 -17.27
CA SER A 122 0.19 -13.10 -16.57
C SER A 122 1.57 -12.58 -16.93
N SER A 123 1.68 -11.28 -17.19
CA SER A 123 2.98 -10.63 -17.36
C SER A 123 3.60 -10.25 -16.02
N VAL A 124 4.92 -10.22 -15.92
CA VAL A 124 5.65 -9.72 -14.74
C VAL A 124 6.30 -8.38 -15.07
N VAL A 125 6.07 -7.38 -14.24
CA VAL A 125 6.71 -6.05 -14.31
C VAL A 125 7.57 -5.85 -13.08
N VAL A 126 8.83 -5.49 -13.30
CA VAL A 126 9.77 -5.17 -12.23
C VAL A 126 9.90 -3.65 -12.08
N VAL A 127 9.57 -3.12 -10.91
CA VAL A 127 9.74 -1.70 -10.55
C VAL A 127 11.10 -1.48 -9.85
N LYS A 128 11.72 -0.31 -10.06
CA LYS A 128 13.09 -0.01 -9.58
C LYS A 128 13.20 1.33 -8.83
N GLY A 129 13.07 1.32 -7.50
CA GLY A 129 13.57 2.29 -6.49
C GLY A 129 13.80 3.79 -6.83
N VAL A 130 13.18 4.75 -6.09
CA VAL A 130 13.19 6.25 -6.28
C VAL A 130 14.56 6.84 -6.74
N ASN A 131 14.80 6.94 -8.05
CA ASN A 131 15.96 7.45 -8.75
C ASN A 131 15.41 8.37 -9.86
N PRO A 132 15.94 9.57 -10.15
CA PRO A 132 15.32 10.55 -11.04
C PRO A 132 14.96 10.05 -12.46
N GLU A 133 15.43 8.86 -12.84
CA GLU A 133 15.04 8.08 -14.00
C GLU A 133 13.67 7.34 -13.89
N TRP A 134 12.80 7.62 -12.89
CA TRP A 134 11.39 7.12 -12.85
C TRP A 134 10.45 7.77 -13.85
N ILE A 135 10.99 7.99 -15.03
CA ILE A 135 10.23 8.02 -16.26
C ILE A 135 9.79 6.57 -16.51
N PHE A 136 8.59 6.19 -16.04
CA PHE A 136 8.06 4.85 -16.30
C PHE A 136 7.80 4.58 -17.81
N THR A 137 7.84 5.61 -18.68
CA THR A 137 8.16 5.58 -20.14
C THR A 137 8.39 7.02 -20.66
N THR A 138 8.95 7.19 -21.86
CA THR A 138 9.03 8.45 -22.64
C THR A 138 7.67 9.05 -23.06
N ALA A 139 6.57 8.70 -22.38
CA ALA A 139 5.24 9.19 -22.72
C ALA A 139 5.05 10.62 -22.20
N ASP A 140 5.27 11.59 -23.07
CA ASP A 140 4.69 12.93 -22.95
C ASP A 140 3.16 12.81 -23.04
N THR A 141 2.49 12.61 -21.90
CA THR A 141 1.03 12.76 -21.86
C THR A 141 0.56 13.49 -20.61
N ASN A 142 0.02 14.68 -20.85
CA ASN A 142 -0.60 15.60 -19.89
C ASN A 142 -2.03 15.19 -19.49
N SER A 143 -2.43 13.91 -19.62
CA SER A 143 -3.72 13.47 -19.07
C SER A 143 -3.80 11.95 -18.95
N LEU A 144 -4.02 11.46 -17.73
CA LEU A 144 -4.62 10.15 -17.48
C LEU A 144 -5.83 9.92 -18.40
N PRO A 145 -6.06 8.71 -18.92
CA PRO A 145 -7.30 8.42 -19.62
C PRO A 145 -8.50 8.80 -18.72
N LYS A 146 -9.48 9.49 -19.30
CA LYS A 146 -10.75 9.78 -18.62
C LYS A 146 -11.56 8.48 -18.50
N VAL A 147 -11.19 7.66 -17.53
CA VAL A 147 -11.94 6.45 -17.16
C VAL A 147 -13.07 6.87 -16.23
N SER A 148 -14.33 6.54 -16.58
CA SER A 148 -15.45 6.66 -15.65
C SER A 148 -15.35 5.55 -14.61
N ILE A 149 -15.08 5.91 -13.36
CA ILE A 149 -14.98 4.97 -12.24
C ILE A 149 -16.19 5.22 -11.35
N GLU A 150 -17.02 4.20 -11.19
CA GLU A 150 -18.19 4.28 -10.32
C GLU A 150 -17.82 3.80 -8.91
N PRO A 151 -18.41 4.38 -7.84
CA PRO A 151 -18.14 3.97 -6.46
C PRO A 151 -18.36 2.47 -6.20
N ASP A 152 -19.29 1.84 -6.92
CA ASP A 152 -19.61 0.41 -6.79
C ASP A 152 -18.68 -0.51 -7.62
N ASN A 153 -17.74 0.04 -8.38
CA ASN A 153 -16.73 -0.79 -9.03
C ASN A 153 -15.75 -1.36 -8.00
N GLU A 154 -15.35 -2.61 -8.23
CA GLU A 154 -14.36 -3.30 -7.41
C GLU A 154 -13.01 -2.58 -7.51
N ALA A 155 -12.34 -2.39 -6.38
CA ALA A 155 -11.08 -1.67 -6.29
C ALA A 155 -9.93 -2.56 -5.78
N ILE A 156 -10.25 -3.52 -4.91
CA ILE A 156 -9.26 -4.40 -4.32
C ILE A 156 -9.84 -5.76 -3.96
N TYR A 157 -9.04 -6.80 -4.19
CA TYR A 157 -9.26 -8.14 -3.66
C TYR A 157 -8.31 -8.39 -2.51
N LEU A 158 -8.86 -8.44 -1.30
CA LEU A 158 -8.16 -8.91 -0.11
C LEU A 158 -8.51 -10.37 0.13
N TYR A 159 -7.65 -11.09 0.82
CA TYR A 159 -7.88 -12.51 1.13
C TYR A 159 -7.87 -12.74 2.63
N SER A 160 -8.74 -13.64 3.06
CA SER A 160 -8.81 -14.12 4.44
C SER A 160 -8.52 -15.61 4.49
N THR A 161 -7.83 -16.06 5.54
CA THR A 161 -7.69 -17.48 5.84
C THR A 161 -9.07 -18.03 6.21
N GLY A 162 -9.74 -18.67 5.25
CA GLY A 162 -11.04 -19.29 5.50
C GLY A 162 -10.89 -20.50 6.44
N SER A 163 -11.92 -20.81 7.22
CA SER A 163 -11.99 -22.02 8.06
C SER A 163 -11.79 -23.34 7.30
N THR A 164 -11.93 -23.31 5.98
CA THR A 164 -11.76 -24.44 5.06
C THR A 164 -10.31 -24.64 4.59
N GLY A 165 -9.34 -23.91 5.16
CA GLY A 165 -7.90 -24.01 4.85
C GLY A 165 -7.45 -23.29 3.58
N LYS A 166 -8.34 -23.04 2.62
CA LYS A 166 -8.05 -22.22 1.42
C LYS A 166 -8.41 -20.75 1.62
N PRO A 167 -7.55 -19.79 1.23
CA PRO A 167 -7.87 -18.37 1.34
C PRO A 167 -9.11 -18.00 0.50
N LYS A 168 -10.00 -17.19 1.07
CA LYS A 168 -11.21 -16.70 0.39
C LYS A 168 -11.02 -15.26 -0.06
N ARG A 169 -11.31 -15.00 -1.34
CA ARG A 169 -11.33 -13.65 -1.92
C ARG A 169 -12.47 -12.83 -1.32
N VAL A 170 -12.12 -11.67 -0.78
CA VAL A 170 -13.02 -10.63 -0.29
C VAL A 170 -12.89 -9.44 -1.22
N SER A 171 -13.90 -9.24 -2.06
CA SER A 171 -13.96 -8.07 -2.93
C SER A 171 -14.41 -6.83 -2.15
N ARG A 172 -13.79 -5.69 -2.46
CA ARG A 172 -14.16 -4.38 -1.91
C ARG A 172 -14.27 -3.37 -3.04
N THR A 173 -15.37 -2.62 -3.03
CA THR A 173 -15.60 -1.53 -3.99
C THR A 173 -14.85 -0.26 -3.58
N HIS A 174 -14.72 0.69 -4.50
CA HIS A 174 -14.20 2.01 -4.17
C HIS A 174 -14.98 2.66 -3.01
N LEU A 175 -16.31 2.55 -3.00
CA LEU A 175 -17.17 3.04 -1.91
C LEU A 175 -16.83 2.38 -0.57
N ASN A 176 -16.59 1.06 -0.54
CA ASN A 176 -16.20 0.38 0.69
C ASN A 176 -14.89 0.94 1.25
N LEU A 177 -13.92 1.24 0.38
CA LEU A 177 -12.61 1.75 0.82
C LEU A 177 -12.68 3.19 1.31
N VAL A 178 -13.45 4.04 0.62
CA VAL A 178 -13.68 5.42 1.06
C VAL A 178 -14.44 5.44 2.39
N ALA A 179 -15.51 4.67 2.52
CA ALA A 179 -16.28 4.60 3.77
C ALA A 179 -15.45 4.05 4.94
N LEU A 180 -14.58 3.06 4.68
CA LEU A 180 -13.61 2.59 5.66
C LEU A 180 -12.67 3.72 6.10
N ALA A 181 -12.10 4.47 5.15
CA ALA A 181 -11.19 5.56 5.45
C ALA A 181 -11.89 6.66 6.27
N ASP A 182 -13.08 7.09 5.86
CA ASP A 182 -13.86 8.12 6.55
C ASP A 182 -14.20 7.70 7.99
N ASN A 183 -14.70 6.48 8.18
CA ASN A 183 -15.04 5.99 9.53
C ASN A 183 -13.80 5.84 10.41
N HIS A 184 -12.71 5.32 9.86
CA HIS A 184 -11.51 5.05 10.63
C HIS A 184 -10.80 6.34 11.06
N THR A 185 -10.69 7.33 10.16
CA THR A 185 -10.07 8.63 10.47
C THR A 185 -10.89 9.42 11.49
N GLU A 186 -12.23 9.38 11.40
CA GLU A 186 -13.13 10.00 12.38
C GLU A 186 -13.00 9.32 13.75
N THR A 187 -13.03 7.99 13.79
CA THR A 187 -13.00 7.21 15.04
C THR A 187 -11.69 7.42 15.80
N VAL A 188 -10.56 7.48 15.11
CA VAL A 188 -9.24 7.64 15.76
C VAL A 188 -8.85 9.11 15.92
N GLY A 189 -9.50 10.02 15.20
CA GLY A 189 -9.14 11.43 15.15
C GLY A 189 -7.81 11.65 14.45
N TRP A 190 -7.63 11.04 13.27
CA TRP A 190 -6.45 11.28 12.44
C TRP A 190 -6.54 12.63 11.74
N THR A 191 -5.41 13.30 11.61
CA THR A 191 -5.26 14.60 10.95
C THR A 191 -4.12 14.54 9.95
N GLU A 192 -3.99 15.58 9.14
CA GLU A 192 -2.84 15.75 8.27
C GLU A 192 -1.52 15.73 9.07
N GLU A 193 -1.49 16.23 10.31
CA GLU A 193 -0.28 16.31 11.13
C GLU A 193 0.23 14.94 11.62
N ASP A 194 -0.55 13.88 11.40
CA ASP A 194 -0.13 12.54 11.80
C ASP A 194 0.98 11.96 10.93
N LYS A 195 1.85 11.18 11.58
CA LYS A 195 2.88 10.36 10.95
C LYS A 195 2.70 8.93 11.41
N ILE A 196 2.45 8.05 10.45
CA ILE A 196 2.05 6.67 10.69
C ILE A 196 3.15 5.72 10.24
N LEU A 197 3.67 4.89 11.15
CA LEU A 197 4.68 3.88 10.82
C LEU A 197 4.03 2.55 10.41
N PHE A 198 4.27 2.12 9.17
CA PHE A 198 3.72 0.91 8.56
C PHE A 198 4.71 -0.26 8.62
N THR A 199 4.56 -1.06 9.66
CA THR A 199 5.28 -2.34 9.87
C THR A 199 4.40 -3.56 9.58
N ILE A 200 3.08 -3.39 9.64
CA ILE A 200 2.12 -4.41 9.23
C ILE A 200 2.05 -4.36 7.71
N PRO A 201 2.12 -5.52 7.02
CA PRO A 201 2.01 -5.55 5.56
C PRO A 201 0.74 -4.83 5.08
N ILE A 202 0.89 -3.89 4.15
CA ILE A 202 -0.24 -3.18 3.51
C ILE A 202 -1.08 -4.18 2.71
N SER A 203 -0.51 -5.31 2.31
CA SER A 203 -1.23 -6.42 1.67
C SER A 203 -2.23 -7.14 2.57
N HIS A 204 -2.15 -6.95 3.89
CA HIS A 204 -3.11 -7.48 4.85
C HIS A 204 -4.21 -6.47 5.17
N THR A 205 -5.45 -6.93 5.43
CA THR A 205 -6.60 -6.02 5.63
C THR A 205 -6.38 -5.00 6.74
N TYR A 206 -5.64 -5.37 7.78
CA TYR A 206 -5.32 -4.47 8.90
C TYR A 206 -4.34 -3.37 8.48
N GLY A 207 -3.27 -3.71 7.75
CA GLY A 207 -2.34 -2.71 7.21
C GLY A 207 -3.04 -1.82 6.17
N PHE A 208 -3.82 -2.42 5.26
CA PHE A 208 -4.52 -1.70 4.21
C PHE A 208 -5.50 -0.64 4.74
N GLY A 209 -6.28 -0.95 5.77
CA GLY A 209 -7.23 -0.01 6.35
C GLY A 209 -6.55 1.23 6.93
N ASN A 210 -5.41 1.04 7.60
CA ASN A 210 -4.58 2.15 8.06
C ASN A 210 -4.02 2.95 6.86
N PHE A 211 -3.52 2.26 5.83
CA PHE A 211 -2.90 2.88 4.66
C PHE A 211 -3.85 3.85 3.94
N ILE A 212 -5.07 3.41 3.62
CA ILE A 212 -6.01 4.28 2.90
C ILE A 212 -6.49 5.45 3.77
N SER A 213 -6.59 5.24 5.08
CA SER A 213 -7.00 6.25 6.05
C SER A 213 -5.94 7.35 6.19
N SER A 214 -4.65 7.01 6.12
CA SER A 214 -3.56 7.98 6.22
C SER A 214 -3.59 8.94 5.04
N ILE A 215 -3.75 8.41 3.82
CA ILE A 215 -3.83 9.21 2.59
C ILE A 215 -5.06 10.11 2.61
N LYS A 216 -6.22 9.61 3.09
CA LYS A 216 -7.48 10.38 3.16
C LYS A 216 -7.34 11.72 3.88
N VAL A 217 -6.55 11.77 4.95
CA VAL A 217 -6.37 12.99 5.77
C VAL A 217 -5.13 13.80 5.38
N GLY A 218 -4.31 13.33 4.42
CA GLY A 218 -3.06 14.02 4.07
C GLY A 218 -1.91 13.77 5.06
N ALA A 219 -1.98 12.70 5.85
CA ALA A 219 -0.94 12.33 6.80
C ALA A 219 0.31 11.77 6.11
N SER A 220 1.43 11.71 6.84
CA SER A 220 2.66 11.08 6.35
C SER A 220 2.69 9.59 6.67
N ILE A 221 3.08 8.78 5.69
CA ILE A 221 3.26 7.33 5.82
C ILE A 221 4.76 7.04 5.88
N VAL A 222 5.23 6.44 6.96
CA VAL A 222 6.60 5.92 7.06
C VAL A 222 6.55 4.43 6.80
N VAL A 223 7.12 3.98 5.68
CA VAL A 223 7.09 2.56 5.30
C VAL A 223 8.35 1.84 5.76
N LEU A 224 8.17 0.60 6.23
CA LEU A 224 9.27 -0.30 6.55
C LEU A 224 8.99 -1.66 5.90
N GLY A 225 9.84 -2.05 4.94
CA GLY A 225 9.61 -3.24 4.11
C GLY A 225 9.62 -4.56 4.88
N ASP A 226 10.56 -4.72 5.80
CA ASP A 226 10.72 -5.91 6.64
C ASP A 226 10.68 -5.55 8.12
N PHE A 227 10.11 -6.43 8.94
CA PHE A 227 10.08 -6.21 10.39
C PHE A 227 11.51 -6.19 10.97
N ASN A 228 11.90 -5.04 11.52
CA ASN A 228 13.17 -4.87 12.22
C ASN A 228 12.95 -4.05 13.49
N ARG A 229 12.99 -4.72 14.64
CA ARG A 229 12.72 -4.08 15.95
C ARG A 229 13.59 -2.86 16.24
N ASN A 230 14.87 -2.89 15.88
CA ASN A 230 15.80 -1.80 16.16
C ASN A 230 15.48 -0.60 15.26
N LYS A 231 15.28 -0.86 13.96
CA LYS A 231 14.90 0.20 13.01
C LYS A 231 13.53 0.80 13.31
N ILE A 232 12.60 0.01 13.84
CA ILE A 232 11.30 0.52 14.30
C ILE A 232 11.49 1.52 15.44
N LEU A 233 12.28 1.18 16.46
CA LEU A 233 12.53 2.08 17.59
C LEU A 233 13.23 3.37 17.14
N GLU A 234 14.20 3.25 16.22
CA GLU A 234 14.86 4.38 15.58
C GLU A 234 13.87 5.28 14.84
N LEU A 235 13.02 4.71 13.96
CA LEU A 235 12.04 5.46 13.18
C LEU A 235 10.94 6.10 14.05
N LEU A 236 10.52 5.45 15.14
CA LEU A 236 9.56 6.05 16.09
C LEU A 236 10.06 7.40 16.61
N GLU A 237 11.37 7.50 16.85
CA GLU A 237 12.03 8.71 17.33
C GLU A 237 12.36 9.69 16.19
N GLU A 238 13.14 9.24 15.20
CA GLU A 238 13.67 10.08 14.11
C GLU A 238 12.56 10.76 13.31
N GLU A 239 11.47 10.03 13.06
CA GLU A 239 10.33 10.57 12.33
C GLU A 239 9.29 11.21 13.24
N SER A 240 9.42 11.10 14.56
CA SER A 240 8.41 11.55 15.54
C SER A 240 7.02 10.98 15.22
N ILE A 241 6.94 9.64 15.18
CA ILE A 241 5.73 8.91 14.80
C ILE A 241 4.61 9.19 15.81
N THR A 242 3.45 9.62 15.31
CA THR A 242 2.29 9.97 16.14
C THR A 242 1.29 8.83 16.26
N VAL A 243 1.26 7.92 15.28
CA VAL A 243 0.38 6.75 15.26
C VAL A 243 1.17 5.51 14.88
N PHE A 244 1.02 4.46 15.66
CA PHE A 244 1.69 3.19 15.41
C PHE A 244 0.70 2.02 15.44
N PRO A 245 0.17 1.62 14.27
CA PRO A 245 -0.63 0.41 14.14
C PRO A 245 0.27 -0.80 14.40
N ALA A 246 -0.04 -1.58 15.44
CA ALA A 246 0.72 -2.75 15.82
C ALA A 246 -0.21 -3.91 16.21
N VAL A 247 0.35 -5.12 16.24
CA VAL A 247 -0.31 -6.30 16.82
C VAL A 247 0.28 -6.58 18.21
N PRO A 248 -0.44 -7.26 19.13
CA PRO A 248 0.03 -7.47 20.50
C PRO A 248 1.43 -8.07 20.61
N ILE A 249 1.77 -9.05 19.77
CA ILE A 249 3.10 -9.69 19.79
C ILE A 249 4.22 -8.71 19.39
N MET A 250 3.93 -7.76 18.51
CA MET A 250 4.88 -6.74 18.10
C MET A 250 5.16 -5.76 19.24
N LEU A 251 4.11 -5.34 19.95
CA LEU A 251 4.25 -4.49 21.14
C LEU A 251 5.06 -5.20 22.24
N ASP A 252 4.82 -6.49 22.45
CA ASP A 252 5.58 -7.30 23.43
C ASP A 252 7.08 -7.37 23.07
N VAL A 253 7.41 -7.63 21.80
CA VAL A 253 8.80 -7.65 21.33
C VAL A 253 9.48 -6.29 21.53
N LEU A 254 8.80 -5.19 21.19
CA LEU A 254 9.35 -3.85 21.35
C LEU A 254 9.54 -3.49 22.83
N ALA A 255 8.58 -3.82 23.70
CA ALA A 255 8.66 -3.58 25.13
C ALA A 255 9.83 -4.33 25.80
N LYS A 256 10.22 -5.49 25.26
CA LYS A 256 11.35 -6.30 25.75
C LYS A 256 12.69 -5.92 25.11
N THR A 257 12.71 -4.99 24.16
CA THR A 257 13.94 -4.58 23.48
C THR A 257 14.69 -3.58 24.35
N PHE A 258 15.90 -3.96 24.78
CA PHE A 258 16.76 -3.07 25.56
C PHE A 258 17.34 -1.95 24.68
N LEU A 259 17.15 -0.70 25.10
CA LEU A 259 17.78 0.49 24.55
C LEU A 259 18.76 1.04 25.60
N PRO A 260 20.07 1.14 25.31
CA PRO A 260 21.06 1.64 26.28
C PRO A 260 20.80 3.09 26.71
N GLU A 261 20.27 3.91 25.80
CA GLU A 261 19.88 5.32 26.04
C GLU A 261 18.59 5.64 25.25
N PRO A 262 17.40 5.37 25.79
CA PRO A 262 16.15 5.67 25.10
C PRO A 262 15.91 7.18 25.10
N LYS A 263 15.93 7.80 23.93
CA LYS A 263 15.55 9.21 23.75
C LYS A 263 14.05 9.40 23.46
N PHE A 264 13.33 8.29 23.21
CA PHE A 264 11.88 8.27 22.98
C PHE A 264 11.12 7.65 24.16
N ILE A 265 10.01 8.28 24.56
CA ILE A 265 9.07 7.73 25.54
C ILE A 265 7.84 7.24 24.77
N LEU A 266 7.63 5.92 24.77
CA LEU A 266 6.51 5.24 24.09
C LEU A 266 5.13 5.87 24.39
N SER A 267 4.95 6.51 25.55
CA SER A 267 3.70 7.21 25.91
C SER A 267 3.32 8.41 25.02
N GLN A 268 4.16 8.84 24.08
CA GLN A 268 3.87 9.97 23.19
C GLN A 268 3.15 9.57 21.90
N ALA A 269 3.09 8.27 21.57
CA ALA A 269 2.39 7.78 20.38
C ALA A 269 0.98 7.25 20.72
N ARG A 270 0.02 7.45 19.80
CA ARG A 270 -1.27 6.76 19.84
C ARG A 270 -1.08 5.34 19.28
N TYR A 271 -1.36 4.34 20.10
CA TYR A 271 -1.30 2.94 19.71
C TYR A 271 -2.67 2.46 19.21
N ILE A 272 -2.69 1.90 18.01
CA ILE A 272 -3.86 1.18 17.51
C ILE A 272 -3.48 -0.29 17.51
N SER A 273 -4.22 -1.08 18.29
CA SER A 273 -4.04 -2.52 18.39
C SER A 273 -5.33 -3.21 17.97
N ARG A 274 -5.20 -4.22 17.10
CA ARG A 274 -6.28 -5.16 16.85
C ARG A 274 -6.01 -6.40 17.68
N SER A 275 -6.82 -6.64 18.70
CA SER A 275 -6.83 -7.94 19.37
C SER A 275 -7.36 -8.99 18.38
N ALA A 276 -6.66 -10.11 18.25
CA ALA A 276 -7.33 -11.31 17.80
C ALA A 276 -8.33 -11.65 18.92
N LEU A 277 -9.62 -11.46 18.68
CA LEU A 277 -10.62 -12.16 19.49
C LEU A 277 -10.32 -13.65 19.32
N ALA A 278 -10.00 -14.29 20.45
CA ALA A 278 -9.83 -15.73 20.54
C ALA A 278 -11.10 -16.47 20.10
#